data_AF-A0A3N5VUJ2-F1
#
_entry.id   AF-A0A3N5VUJ2-F1
#
_cell.length_a   1.000
_cell.length_b   1.000
_cell.length_c   1.000
_cell.angle_alpha   90.00
_cell.angle_beta   90.00
_cell.angle_gamma   90.00
#
_symmetry.space_group_name_H-M   'P 1'
#
loop_
_entity.id
_entity.type
_entity.pdbx_description
1 polymer ?
#
loop_
_entity_poly.entity_id
_entity_poly.type
_entity_poly.pdbx_seq_one_letter_code
_entity_poly.pdbx_strand_id
1 'polypeptide(L)'
;HLASQVARQEPAAGKYSAAVPLFIHALELDPTLVEDKDPLLNLIKVIAGNASVVMQPQIPRFLQSVFRDKTRRVVLFLDGLDELAPGQFAPVFSYLTALQKKHARLQIITTASADYIDGLTKANFYPLALAAWTQTQRMEFAKKWGELWTTKLIPEIKKPDPAVVIDPLLVQHWLVSEYAYTSPLEWTLRMWGAFAGDLSGSSPLSILDSHITRFLPNPAYIPALEELAHQMALKPTSSLSFEEIENILSAYQAAMKTTPDAIPLEAPADAQLVEPAVEGAAPAGGEASKAGTAVKTDPKKTAKSQKKDRRERTVTAGEALVTALTGAGILVEYPNHQIRFASPVFLAFLAGMRLTPDEATRMAKAITKKLDWPVYPLVLQYAAACSDSPEWVYSLIEDPVAPLFRNLLMVARWLRDAPANAEWRSHLMRVLINQLQNDALPFGSRARITGAFYLSRDPSSVKLFKQLLASRSADIRRVALLGCGALGNPQLINDILGALADLEPSVRYTACLALAAVPVEAALNAVVQVLLSGDEEIRQAASEALALIQPDGHKA
;
A
#
# COMPACT_ATOMS: atom_id res chain seq x y z
N HIS A 1 1.81 -5.04 -11.89
CA HIS A 1 0.68 -5.73 -12.57
C HIS A 1 0.40 -5.20 -13.98
N LEU A 2 0.03 -3.93 -14.17
CA LEU A 2 -0.29 -3.38 -15.50
C LEU A 2 0.86 -3.53 -16.50
N ALA A 3 2.10 -3.27 -16.08
CA ALA A 3 3.29 -3.52 -16.91
C ALA A 3 3.37 -4.98 -17.41
N SER A 4 3.02 -5.96 -16.57
CA SER A 4 2.98 -7.38 -16.92
C SER A 4 1.86 -7.70 -17.91
N GLN A 5 0.68 -7.09 -17.77
CA GLN A 5 -0.42 -7.25 -18.73
C GLN A 5 -0.03 -6.68 -20.10
N VAL A 6 0.62 -5.53 -20.14
CA VAL A 6 1.16 -4.94 -21.38
C VAL A 6 2.23 -5.84 -21.99
N ALA A 7 3.16 -6.37 -21.19
CA ALA A 7 4.21 -7.25 -21.67
C ALA A 7 3.67 -8.56 -22.27
N ARG A 8 2.57 -9.07 -21.71
CA ARG A 8 1.85 -10.27 -22.19
C ARG A 8 0.86 -9.97 -23.33
N GLN A 9 0.72 -8.70 -23.72
CA GLN A 9 -0.24 -8.26 -24.75
C GLN A 9 -1.69 -8.64 -24.42
N GLU A 10 -2.04 -8.64 -23.13
CA GLU A 10 -3.37 -9.01 -22.67
C GLU A 10 -4.42 -8.01 -23.19
N PRO A 11 -5.62 -8.47 -23.63
CA PRO A 11 -6.70 -7.58 -24.05
C PRO A 11 -7.11 -6.57 -22.96
N ALA A 12 -6.96 -6.95 -21.68
CA ALA A 12 -7.22 -6.08 -20.53
C ALA A 12 -6.34 -4.82 -20.48
N ALA A 13 -5.17 -4.82 -21.14
CA ALA A 13 -4.31 -3.64 -21.27
C ALA A 13 -4.89 -2.59 -22.25
N GLY A 14 -5.96 -2.92 -22.97
CA GLY A 14 -6.67 -2.02 -23.88
C GLY A 14 -5.74 -1.43 -24.93
N LYS A 15 -5.70 -0.09 -25.01
CA LYS A 15 -4.85 0.65 -25.97
C LYS A 15 -3.34 0.46 -25.75
N TYR A 16 -2.92 -0.14 -24.65
CA TYR A 16 -1.51 -0.40 -24.35
C TYR A 16 -1.06 -1.81 -24.74
N SER A 17 -1.96 -2.71 -25.14
CA SER A 17 -1.61 -4.09 -25.52
C SER A 17 -0.49 -4.20 -26.56
N ALA A 18 -0.39 -3.24 -27.49
CA ALA A 18 0.67 -3.17 -28.50
C ALA A 18 1.86 -2.26 -28.13
N ALA A 19 1.90 -1.72 -26.90
CA ALA A 19 2.98 -0.86 -26.44
C ALA A 19 4.16 -1.67 -25.89
N VAL A 20 5.36 -1.09 -25.93
CA VAL A 20 6.53 -1.63 -25.23
C VAL A 20 6.54 -1.08 -23.80
N PRO A 21 6.34 -1.92 -22.77
CA PRO A 21 6.35 -1.48 -21.39
C PRO A 21 7.79 -1.43 -20.86
N LEU A 22 8.14 -0.34 -20.19
CA LEU A 22 9.34 -0.22 -19.38
C LEU A 22 8.88 -0.08 -17.93
N PHE A 23 9.38 -0.93 -17.03
CA PHE A 23 9.04 -0.86 -15.60
C PHE A 23 10.33 -0.71 -14.79
N ILE A 24 10.39 0.33 -13.98
CA ILE A 24 11.51 0.63 -13.08
C ILE A 24 10.98 1.28 -11.80
N HIS A 25 11.75 1.19 -10.73
CA HIS A 25 11.49 1.92 -9.50
C HIS A 25 12.31 3.23 -9.46
N ALA A 26 11.79 4.26 -8.80
CA ALA A 26 12.42 5.58 -8.76
C ALA A 26 13.84 5.59 -8.16
N LEU A 27 14.14 4.68 -7.22
CA LEU A 27 15.48 4.51 -6.64
C LEU A 27 16.50 3.84 -7.57
N GLU A 28 16.06 3.19 -8.65
CA GLU A 28 16.97 2.62 -9.65
C GLU A 28 17.52 3.69 -10.59
N LEU A 29 16.85 4.85 -10.65
CA LEU A 29 17.30 5.98 -11.43
C LEU A 29 18.50 6.64 -10.75
N ASP A 30 19.51 6.95 -11.56
CA ASP A 30 20.60 7.83 -11.16
C ASP A 30 20.36 9.22 -11.76
N PRO A 31 19.65 10.14 -11.07
CA PRO A 31 19.29 11.44 -11.62
C PRO A 31 20.51 12.37 -11.82
N THR A 32 21.70 11.99 -11.35
CA THR A 32 22.93 12.79 -11.51
C THR A 32 23.52 12.68 -12.91
N LEU A 33 23.20 11.62 -13.66
CA LEU A 33 23.72 11.37 -15.01
C LEU A 33 23.12 12.27 -16.11
N VAL A 34 22.44 13.37 -15.75
CA VAL A 34 21.68 14.25 -16.65
C VAL A 34 22.50 15.45 -17.14
N GLU A 35 23.79 15.52 -16.83
CA GLU A 35 24.70 16.58 -17.27
C GLU A 35 24.94 16.53 -18.80
N ASP A 36 24.16 17.30 -19.55
CA ASP A 36 24.22 17.54 -21.01
C ASP A 36 24.02 16.32 -21.94
N LYS A 37 23.78 15.13 -21.39
CA LYS A 37 23.52 13.90 -22.16
C LYS A 37 22.02 13.63 -22.34
N ASP A 38 21.68 12.78 -23.31
CA ASP A 38 20.30 12.34 -23.48
C ASP A 38 19.82 11.55 -22.26
N PRO A 39 18.78 12.01 -21.52
CA PRO A 39 18.23 11.30 -20.37
C PRO A 39 17.79 9.86 -20.71
N LEU A 40 17.48 9.57 -21.98
CA LEU A 40 17.17 8.22 -22.44
C LEU A 40 18.34 7.25 -22.28
N LEU A 41 19.60 7.70 -22.42
CA LEU A 41 20.75 6.82 -22.26
C LEU A 41 20.87 6.31 -20.83
N ASN A 42 20.53 7.15 -19.85
CA ASN A 42 20.45 6.75 -18.45
C ASN A 42 19.36 5.69 -18.25
N LEU A 43 18.15 5.93 -18.77
CA LEU A 43 17.05 4.96 -18.70
C LEU A 43 17.43 3.61 -19.30
N ILE A 44 18.08 3.62 -20.47
CA ILE A 44 18.54 2.41 -21.14
C ILE A 44 19.59 1.67 -20.31
N LYS A 45 20.53 2.40 -19.69
CA LYS A 45 21.56 1.82 -18.82
C LYS A 45 20.93 1.11 -17.62
N VAL A 46 19.96 1.75 -16.95
CA VAL A 46 19.23 1.17 -15.82
C VAL A 46 18.50 -0.11 -16.24
N ILE A 47 17.71 -0.05 -17.32
CA ILE A 47 16.94 -1.22 -17.79
C ILE A 47 17.86 -2.36 -18.24
N ALA A 48 18.99 -2.05 -18.89
CA ALA A 48 19.97 -3.06 -19.27
C ALA A 48 20.66 -3.69 -18.06
N GLY A 49 20.90 -2.92 -16.99
CA GLY A 49 21.46 -3.41 -15.74
C GLY A 49 20.57 -4.42 -15.03
N ASN A 50 19.25 -4.25 -15.12
CA ASN A 50 18.25 -5.15 -14.52
C ASN A 50 17.98 -6.40 -15.37
N ALA A 51 18.50 -6.48 -16.60
CA ALA A 51 18.33 -7.63 -17.45
C ALA A 51 19.33 -8.75 -17.13
N SER A 52 19.00 -9.99 -17.50
CA SER A 52 19.91 -11.13 -17.38
C SER A 52 21.20 -10.89 -18.17
N VAL A 53 22.33 -11.41 -17.68
CA VAL A 53 23.68 -11.24 -18.27
C VAL A 53 23.70 -11.51 -19.78
N VAL A 54 22.90 -12.47 -20.25
CA VAL A 54 22.78 -12.84 -21.66
C VAL A 54 22.11 -11.76 -22.51
N MET A 55 21.12 -11.06 -21.95
CA MET A 55 20.32 -10.04 -22.64
C MET A 55 20.90 -8.63 -22.54
N GLN A 56 21.70 -8.31 -21.51
CA GLN A 56 22.24 -6.97 -21.28
C GLN A 56 22.87 -6.31 -22.52
N PRO A 57 23.66 -7.01 -23.37
CA PRO A 57 24.25 -6.39 -24.56
C PRO A 57 23.24 -6.04 -25.66
N GLN A 58 22.08 -6.69 -25.67
CA GLN A 58 21.06 -6.56 -26.72
C GLN A 58 20.05 -5.45 -26.40
N ILE A 59 19.75 -5.25 -25.11
CA ILE A 59 18.75 -4.28 -24.62
C ILE A 59 19.01 -2.85 -25.12
N PRO A 60 20.24 -2.29 -25.06
CA PRO A 60 20.46 -0.93 -25.53
C PRO A 60 20.13 -0.72 -27.01
N ARG A 61 20.53 -1.67 -27.88
CA ARG A 61 20.26 -1.59 -29.32
C ARG A 61 18.75 -1.70 -29.60
N PHE A 62 18.09 -2.62 -28.91
CA PHE A 62 16.64 -2.79 -29.02
C PHE A 62 15.90 -1.52 -28.60
N LEU A 63 16.15 -0.98 -27.40
CA LEU A 63 15.48 0.22 -26.93
C LEU A 63 15.78 1.43 -27.82
N GLN A 64 17.02 1.63 -28.25
CA GLN A 64 17.33 2.70 -29.21
C GLN A 64 16.54 2.54 -30.52
N SER A 65 16.34 1.32 -31.02
CA SER A 65 15.52 1.08 -32.21
C SER A 65 14.04 1.39 -31.97
N VAL A 66 13.51 1.01 -30.80
CA VAL A 66 12.12 1.26 -30.40
C VAL A 66 11.83 2.75 -30.26
N PHE A 67 12.74 3.53 -29.66
CA PHE A 67 12.58 4.97 -29.53
C PHE A 67 12.79 5.73 -30.86
N ARG A 68 13.50 5.13 -31.84
CA ARG A 68 13.60 5.66 -33.22
C ARG A 68 12.36 5.37 -34.04
N ASP A 69 11.71 4.23 -33.81
CA ASP A 69 10.48 3.83 -34.49
C ASP A 69 9.30 4.71 -34.04
N LYS A 70 8.89 5.61 -34.94
CA LYS A 70 7.81 6.56 -34.72
C LYS A 70 6.42 5.91 -34.67
N THR A 71 6.27 4.65 -35.03
CA THR A 71 4.99 3.94 -35.06
C THR A 71 4.71 3.19 -33.75
N ARG A 72 5.76 2.85 -32.99
CA ARG A 72 5.63 2.11 -31.73
C ARG A 72 5.34 3.03 -30.56
N ARG A 73 4.43 2.58 -29.70
CA ARG A 73 4.14 3.25 -28.42
C ARG A 73 5.07 2.68 -27.35
N VAL A 74 5.68 3.57 -26.57
CA VAL A 74 6.48 3.21 -25.40
C VAL A 74 5.82 3.80 -24.16
N VAL A 75 5.68 2.99 -23.13
CA VAL A 75 5.12 3.42 -21.85
C VAL A 75 6.11 3.10 -20.75
N LEU A 76 6.50 4.12 -20.00
CA LEU A 76 7.32 4.01 -18.80
C LEU A 76 6.39 3.95 -17.58
N PHE A 77 6.46 2.86 -16.84
CA PHE A 77 5.88 2.69 -15.52
C PHE A 77 6.97 2.93 -14.49
N LEU A 78 6.87 4.04 -13.77
CA LEU A 78 7.78 4.39 -12.68
C LEU A 78 7.09 4.15 -11.34
N ASP A 79 7.65 3.30 -10.51
CA ASP A 79 7.12 3.01 -9.17
C ASP A 79 7.86 3.79 -8.07
N GLY A 80 7.19 3.99 -6.94
CA GLY A 80 7.77 4.54 -5.70
C GLY A 80 8.15 6.02 -5.71
N LEU A 81 7.68 6.82 -6.67
CA LEU A 81 7.94 8.26 -6.72
C LEU A 81 7.30 9.01 -5.53
N ASP A 82 6.14 8.54 -5.07
CA ASP A 82 5.40 9.04 -3.89
C ASP A 82 6.04 8.67 -2.55
N GLU A 83 7.01 7.76 -2.55
CA GLU A 83 7.70 7.28 -1.37
C GLU A 83 9.07 7.95 -1.17
N LEU A 84 9.48 8.77 -2.14
CA LEU A 84 10.76 9.47 -2.09
C LEU A 84 10.76 10.60 -1.05
N ALA A 85 11.84 10.69 -0.29
CA ALA A 85 12.13 11.83 0.56
C ALA A 85 12.30 13.09 -0.31
N PRO A 86 12.00 14.29 0.21
CA PRO A 86 12.03 15.54 -0.58
C PRO A 86 13.34 15.76 -1.34
N GLY A 87 14.48 15.41 -0.73
CA GLY A 87 15.80 15.54 -1.34
C GLY A 87 16.04 14.61 -2.54
N GLN A 88 15.39 13.44 -2.57
CA GLN A 88 15.48 12.49 -3.68
C GLN A 88 14.38 12.71 -4.73
N PHE A 89 13.21 13.21 -4.32
CA PHE A 89 12.11 13.53 -5.23
C PHE A 89 12.51 14.59 -6.26
N ALA A 90 13.10 15.70 -5.84
CA ALA A 90 13.38 16.83 -6.75
C ALA A 90 14.33 16.49 -7.92
N PRO A 91 15.44 15.74 -7.71
CA PRO A 91 16.28 15.25 -8.80
C PRO A 91 15.54 14.30 -9.74
N VAL A 92 14.76 13.35 -9.22
CA VAL A 92 14.00 12.40 -10.05
C VAL A 92 12.91 13.13 -10.85
N PHE A 93 12.19 14.06 -10.25
CA PHE A 93 11.20 14.88 -10.93
C PHE A 93 11.81 15.72 -12.06
N SER A 94 12.99 16.31 -11.82
CA SER A 94 13.74 17.06 -12.83
C SER A 94 14.15 16.17 -14.00
N TYR A 95 14.62 14.95 -13.69
CA TYR A 95 14.94 13.93 -14.70
C TYR A 95 13.73 13.56 -15.56
N LEU A 96 12.57 13.27 -14.94
CA LEU A 96 11.34 12.92 -15.68
C LEU A 96 10.88 14.05 -16.60
N THR A 97 10.97 15.29 -16.13
CA THR A 97 10.62 16.48 -16.92
C THR A 97 11.58 16.63 -18.12
N ALA A 98 12.88 16.42 -17.92
CA ALA A 98 13.86 16.45 -19.00
C ALA A 98 13.63 15.33 -20.02
N LEU A 99 13.32 14.12 -19.54
CA LEU A 99 13.02 12.95 -20.37
C LEU A 99 11.78 13.19 -21.23
N GLN A 100 10.69 13.68 -20.64
CA GLN A 100 9.45 13.98 -21.35
C GLN A 100 9.64 15.12 -22.36
N LYS A 101 10.42 16.16 -22.01
CA LYS A 101 10.72 17.28 -22.92
C LYS A 101 11.49 16.81 -24.16
N LYS A 102 12.44 15.89 -23.99
CA LYS A 102 13.25 15.36 -25.12
C LYS A 102 12.51 14.28 -25.91
N HIS A 103 11.65 13.50 -25.25
CA HIS A 103 10.92 12.38 -25.83
C HIS A 103 9.41 12.53 -25.60
N ALA A 104 8.78 13.51 -26.24
CA ALA A 104 7.36 13.87 -26.03
C ALA A 104 6.34 12.75 -26.34
N ARG A 105 6.77 11.66 -27.00
CA ARG A 105 5.94 10.48 -27.29
C ARG A 105 6.02 9.39 -26.22
N LEU A 106 7.00 9.47 -25.33
CA LEU A 106 7.09 8.58 -24.19
C LEU A 106 5.97 8.94 -23.23
N GLN A 107 5.07 7.99 -22.99
CA GLN A 107 4.08 8.15 -21.95
C GLN A 107 4.66 7.66 -20.63
N ILE A 108 4.59 8.50 -19.59
CA ILE A 108 5.04 8.17 -18.25
C ILE A 108 3.82 7.99 -17.36
N ILE A 109 3.75 6.87 -16.66
CA ILE A 109 2.76 6.56 -15.63
C ILE A 109 3.56 6.34 -14.35
N THR A 110 3.28 7.16 -13.33
CA THR A 110 4.02 7.13 -12.06
C THR A 110 3.07 7.23 -10.88
N THR A 111 3.51 6.74 -9.73
CA THR A 111 2.86 7.03 -8.44
C THR A 111 3.09 8.50 -8.05
N ALA A 112 2.18 9.05 -7.24
CA ALA A 112 2.26 10.45 -6.79
C ALA A 112 1.61 10.62 -5.42
N SER A 113 2.31 11.29 -4.50
CA SER A 113 1.74 11.70 -3.23
C SER A 113 0.90 12.96 -3.42
N ALA A 114 -0.21 13.06 -2.67
CA ALA A 114 -1.04 14.26 -2.63
C ALA A 114 -0.26 15.51 -2.16
N ASP A 115 0.86 15.32 -1.45
CA ASP A 115 1.68 16.40 -0.92
C ASP A 115 2.55 17.07 -1.99
N TYR A 116 2.90 16.36 -3.07
CA TYR A 116 3.84 16.84 -4.11
C TYR A 116 3.21 16.90 -5.52
N ILE A 117 1.89 16.85 -5.60
CA ILE A 117 1.17 16.69 -6.86
C ILE A 117 1.16 17.95 -7.73
N ASP A 118 1.38 19.12 -7.12
CA ASP A 118 1.36 20.42 -7.80
C ASP A 118 2.53 20.55 -8.79
N GLY A 119 3.71 20.02 -8.45
CA GLY A 119 4.87 19.96 -9.36
C GLY A 119 4.58 19.09 -10.58
N LEU A 120 4.01 17.90 -10.37
CA LEU A 120 3.66 16.96 -11.43
C LEU A 120 2.61 17.52 -12.39
N THR A 121 1.55 18.15 -11.85
CA THR A 121 0.50 18.76 -12.69
C THR A 121 1.02 19.91 -13.55
N LYS A 122 1.94 20.73 -13.04
CA LYS A 122 2.65 21.76 -13.83
C LYS A 122 3.51 21.16 -14.96
N ALA A 123 3.99 19.93 -14.79
CA ALA A 123 4.74 19.17 -15.79
C ALA A 123 3.84 18.34 -16.74
N ASN A 124 2.54 18.65 -16.85
CA ASN A 124 1.56 17.94 -17.69
C ASN A 124 1.30 16.49 -17.29
N PHE A 125 1.50 16.13 -16.02
CA PHE A 125 0.96 14.88 -15.48
C PHE A 125 -0.50 15.07 -15.07
N TYR A 126 -1.33 14.10 -15.40
CA TYR A 126 -2.74 14.08 -15.04
C TYR A 126 -2.95 13.11 -13.88
N PRO A 127 -3.41 13.58 -12.71
CA PRO A 127 -3.59 12.72 -11.57
C PRO A 127 -4.79 11.81 -11.77
N LEU A 128 -4.62 10.52 -11.45
CA LEU A 128 -5.68 9.53 -11.45
C LEU A 128 -5.75 8.93 -10.04
N ALA A 129 -6.93 8.99 -9.42
CA ALA A 129 -7.16 8.37 -8.13
C ALA A 129 -7.41 6.87 -8.32
N LEU A 130 -6.82 6.04 -7.46
CA LEU A 130 -7.14 4.62 -7.39
C LEU A 130 -8.44 4.43 -6.61
N ALA A 131 -9.43 3.79 -7.23
CA ALA A 131 -10.65 3.41 -6.56
C ALA A 131 -10.37 2.30 -5.53
N ALA A 132 -11.05 2.36 -4.38
CA ALA A 132 -11.05 1.26 -3.43
C ALA A 132 -11.72 0.02 -4.04
N TRP A 133 -11.34 -1.17 -3.56
CA TRP A 133 -12.00 -2.40 -3.98
C TRP A 133 -13.45 -2.43 -3.50
N THR A 134 -14.37 -2.73 -4.42
CA THR A 134 -15.78 -3.00 -4.10
C THR A 134 -15.92 -4.27 -3.27
N GLN A 135 -17.08 -4.46 -2.61
CA GLN A 135 -17.35 -5.70 -1.89
C GLN A 135 -17.28 -6.92 -2.82
N THR A 136 -17.81 -6.82 -4.04
CA THR A 136 -17.74 -7.87 -5.05
C THR A 136 -16.31 -8.23 -5.42
N GLN A 137 -15.44 -7.23 -5.63
CA GLN A 137 -14.02 -7.47 -5.92
C GLN A 137 -13.29 -8.12 -4.73
N ARG A 138 -13.61 -7.73 -3.48
CA ARG A 138 -13.04 -8.37 -2.29
C ARG A 138 -13.48 -9.83 -2.15
N MET A 139 -14.76 -10.13 -2.42
CA MET A 139 -15.30 -11.49 -2.43
C MET A 139 -14.62 -12.35 -3.51
N GLU A 140 -14.49 -11.81 -4.72
CA GLU A 140 -13.82 -12.51 -5.82
C GLU A 140 -12.34 -12.75 -5.51
N PHE A 141 -11.65 -11.78 -4.91
CA PHE A 141 -10.27 -11.93 -4.45
C PHE A 141 -10.15 -13.04 -3.41
N ALA A 142 -11.02 -13.05 -2.39
CA ALA A 142 -11.01 -14.07 -1.34
C ALA A 142 -11.27 -15.48 -1.89
N LYS A 143 -12.19 -15.59 -2.87
CA LYS A 143 -12.47 -16.83 -3.58
C LYS A 143 -11.24 -17.35 -4.32
N LYS A 144 -10.64 -16.52 -5.19
CA LYS A 144 -9.42 -16.87 -5.95
C LYS A 144 -8.27 -17.27 -5.04
N TRP A 145 -8.10 -16.56 -3.92
CA TRP A 145 -7.08 -16.89 -2.93
C TRP A 145 -7.31 -18.26 -2.30
N GLY A 146 -8.55 -18.57 -1.88
CA GLY A 146 -8.87 -19.88 -1.31
C GLY A 146 -8.68 -21.04 -2.30
N GLU A 147 -9.02 -20.85 -3.58
CA GLU A 147 -8.77 -21.83 -4.65
C GLU A 147 -7.26 -22.08 -4.83
N LEU A 148 -6.46 -21.01 -4.92
CA LEU A 148 -5.01 -21.12 -5.07
C LEU A 148 -4.34 -21.72 -3.83
N TRP A 149 -4.78 -21.32 -2.63
CA TRP A 149 -4.25 -21.85 -1.39
C TRP A 149 -4.43 -23.38 -1.32
N THR A 150 -5.63 -23.85 -1.66
CA THR A 150 -5.98 -25.28 -1.64
C THR A 150 -5.23 -26.07 -2.71
N THR A 151 -5.10 -25.51 -3.92
CA THR A 151 -4.55 -26.23 -5.07
C THR A 151 -3.03 -26.16 -5.20
N LYS A 152 -2.40 -25.09 -4.68
CA LYS A 152 -0.96 -24.83 -4.84
C LYS A 152 -0.21 -24.87 -3.52
N LEU A 153 -0.70 -24.21 -2.48
CA LEU A 153 0.05 -24.05 -1.23
C LEU A 153 -0.05 -25.26 -0.30
N ILE A 154 -1.25 -25.76 -0.03
CA ILE A 154 -1.44 -26.93 0.87
C ILE A 154 -0.56 -28.13 0.46
N PRO A 155 -0.44 -28.49 -0.83
CA PRO A 155 0.42 -29.59 -1.27
C PRO A 155 1.92 -29.38 -1.00
N GLU A 156 2.39 -28.13 -0.92
CA GLU A 156 3.80 -27.79 -0.69
C GLU A 156 4.17 -27.78 0.81
N ILE A 157 3.18 -27.69 1.70
CA ILE A 157 3.40 -27.71 3.15
C ILE A 157 3.76 -29.15 3.57
N LYS A 158 5.04 -29.39 3.85
CA LYS A 158 5.53 -30.69 4.34
C LYS A 158 4.97 -30.96 5.75
N LYS A 159 4.04 -31.92 5.86
CA LYS A 159 3.28 -32.27 7.07
C LYS A 159 2.40 -31.12 7.57
N PRO A 160 1.24 -30.88 6.93
CA PRO A 160 0.28 -29.93 7.47
C PRO A 160 -0.18 -30.42 8.84
N ASP A 161 -0.03 -29.58 9.86
CA ASP A 161 -0.63 -29.82 11.16
C ASP A 161 -2.17 -29.86 10.97
N PRO A 162 -2.87 -30.94 11.34
CA PRO A 162 -4.32 -31.02 11.21
C PRO A 162 -5.07 -29.87 11.89
N ALA A 163 -4.47 -29.23 12.90
CA ALA A 163 -5.03 -28.06 13.58
C ALA A 163 -4.93 -26.75 12.76
N VAL A 164 -4.04 -26.70 11.75
CA VAL A 164 -3.75 -25.50 10.95
C VAL A 164 -4.47 -25.53 9.59
N VAL A 165 -5.05 -26.66 9.20
CA VAL A 165 -5.85 -26.76 7.96
C VAL A 165 -7.24 -26.14 8.21
N ILE A 166 -7.34 -24.83 8.02
CA ILE A 166 -8.59 -24.10 8.13
C ILE A 166 -9.39 -24.28 6.84
N ASP A 167 -10.69 -24.61 6.95
CA ASP A 167 -11.60 -24.70 5.82
C ASP A 167 -11.65 -23.33 5.07
N PRO A 168 -11.24 -23.28 3.79
CA PRO A 168 -11.31 -22.06 2.98
C PRO A 168 -12.69 -21.42 2.95
N LEU A 169 -13.77 -22.20 3.02
CA LEU A 169 -15.13 -21.68 3.01
C LEU A 169 -15.45 -20.92 4.30
N LEU A 170 -14.94 -21.39 5.44
CA LEU A 170 -15.14 -20.74 6.74
C LEU A 170 -14.38 -19.42 6.80
N VAL A 171 -13.13 -19.39 6.32
CA VAL A 171 -12.33 -18.16 6.20
C VAL A 171 -13.02 -17.16 5.26
N GLN A 172 -13.51 -17.62 4.11
CA GLN A 172 -14.21 -16.77 3.15
C GLN A 172 -15.46 -16.13 3.78
N HIS A 173 -16.32 -16.90 4.44
CA HIS A 173 -17.53 -16.35 5.06
C HIS A 173 -17.22 -15.36 6.17
N TRP A 174 -16.24 -15.67 7.03
CA TRP A 174 -15.80 -14.76 8.08
C TRP A 174 -15.28 -13.43 7.52
N LEU A 175 -14.39 -13.49 6.53
CA LEU A 175 -13.81 -12.29 5.94
C LEU A 175 -14.84 -11.44 5.18
N VAL A 176 -15.81 -12.07 4.51
CA VAL A 176 -16.86 -11.36 3.76
C VAL A 176 -17.90 -10.71 4.68
N SER A 177 -18.11 -11.25 5.88
CA SER A 177 -19.07 -10.69 6.85
C SER A 177 -18.65 -9.35 7.46
N GLU A 178 -17.37 -8.99 7.38
CA GLU A 178 -16.87 -7.72 7.89
C GLU A 178 -16.88 -6.62 6.82
N TYR A 179 -17.64 -5.55 7.07
CA TYR A 179 -17.65 -4.31 6.27
C TYR A 179 -16.46 -3.39 6.61
N ALA A 180 -15.27 -3.99 6.68
CA ALA A 180 -14.03 -3.31 7.00
C ALA A 180 -13.38 -2.73 5.74
N TYR A 181 -13.42 -1.41 5.55
CA TYR A 181 -12.59 -0.78 4.52
C TYR A 181 -11.11 -0.91 4.91
N THR A 182 -10.38 -1.63 4.06
CA THR A 182 -8.95 -1.92 4.18
C THR A 182 -8.30 -1.66 2.83
N SER A 183 -7.03 -1.29 2.84
CA SER A 183 -6.26 -1.19 1.61
C SER A 183 -6.07 -2.57 0.96
N PRO A 184 -5.80 -2.64 -0.36
CA PRO A 184 -5.43 -3.90 -1.01
C PRO A 184 -4.29 -4.65 -0.29
N LEU A 185 -3.31 -3.93 0.26
CA LEU A 185 -2.23 -4.50 1.07
C LEU A 185 -2.79 -5.13 2.35
N GLU A 186 -3.49 -4.34 3.18
CA GLU A 186 -4.09 -4.81 4.44
C GLU A 186 -5.00 -6.02 4.22
N TRP A 187 -5.82 -6.00 3.15
CA TRP A 187 -6.66 -7.13 2.78
C TRP A 187 -5.83 -8.36 2.42
N THR A 188 -4.78 -8.20 1.62
CA THR A 188 -3.89 -9.30 1.23
C THR A 188 -3.19 -9.91 2.46
N LEU A 189 -2.67 -9.08 3.36
CA LEU A 189 -2.01 -9.54 4.58
C LEU A 189 -2.98 -10.27 5.52
N ARG A 190 -4.20 -9.74 5.65
CA ARG A 190 -5.26 -10.37 6.44
C ARG A 190 -5.65 -11.72 5.85
N MET A 191 -5.87 -11.80 4.55
CA MET A 191 -6.19 -13.04 3.85
C MET A 191 -5.07 -14.06 4.08
N TRP A 192 -3.81 -13.66 3.91
CA TRP A 192 -2.68 -14.55 4.15
C TRP A 192 -2.67 -15.07 5.58
N GLY A 193 -2.78 -14.20 6.59
CA GLY A 193 -2.77 -14.62 7.98
C GLY A 193 -3.97 -15.48 8.37
N ALA A 194 -5.15 -15.18 7.83
CA ALA A 194 -6.35 -15.97 8.08
C ALA A 194 -6.21 -17.40 7.55
N PHE A 195 -5.59 -17.56 6.38
CA PHE A 195 -5.31 -18.87 5.78
C PHE A 195 -4.11 -19.59 6.43
N ALA A 196 -3.13 -18.84 6.93
CA ALA A 196 -1.99 -19.39 7.68
C ALA A 196 -2.35 -19.75 9.13
N GLY A 197 -3.43 -19.19 9.67
CA GLY A 197 -3.91 -19.46 11.04
C GLY A 197 -3.14 -18.73 12.13
N ASP A 198 -2.44 -17.64 11.81
CA ASP A 198 -1.51 -16.94 12.71
C ASP A 198 -1.88 -15.47 12.98
N LEU A 199 -3.11 -15.04 12.65
CA LEU A 199 -3.58 -13.71 12.98
C LEU A 199 -3.70 -13.52 14.50
N SER A 200 -3.02 -12.51 15.04
CA SER A 200 -3.15 -12.10 16.43
C SER A 200 -4.41 -11.25 16.71
N GLY A 201 -5.07 -10.73 15.68
CA GLY A 201 -6.28 -9.92 15.81
C GLY A 201 -6.88 -9.46 14.48
N SER A 202 -7.92 -8.62 14.57
CA SER A 202 -8.62 -8.03 13.42
C SER A 202 -8.25 -6.55 13.15
N SER A 203 -7.42 -5.94 14.01
CA SER A 203 -6.97 -4.56 13.82
C SER A 203 -5.88 -4.49 12.74
N PRO A 204 -5.76 -3.37 12.01
CA PRO A 204 -4.68 -3.19 11.03
C PRO A 204 -3.28 -3.41 11.62
N LEU A 205 -3.05 -2.98 12.87
CA LEU A 205 -1.77 -3.19 13.57
C LEU A 205 -1.50 -4.69 13.80
N SER A 206 -2.48 -5.45 14.27
CA SER A 206 -2.32 -6.89 14.51
C SER A 206 -2.04 -7.68 13.22
N ILE A 207 -2.63 -7.27 12.09
CA ILE A 207 -2.39 -7.88 10.78
C ILE A 207 -0.95 -7.64 10.32
N LEU A 208 -0.43 -6.43 10.51
CA LEU A 208 0.96 -6.08 10.18
C LEU A 208 1.95 -6.84 11.07
N ASP A 209 1.70 -6.85 12.38
CA ASP A 209 2.50 -7.56 13.37
C ASP A 209 2.61 -9.06 13.07
N SER A 210 1.48 -9.71 12.78
CA SER A 210 1.43 -11.14 12.42
C SER A 210 2.22 -11.43 11.14
N HIS A 211 2.10 -10.56 10.13
CA HIS A 211 2.83 -10.73 8.88
C HIS A 211 4.35 -10.58 9.05
N ILE A 212 4.80 -9.56 9.76
CA ILE A 212 6.24 -9.32 9.98
C ILE A 212 6.83 -10.46 10.81
N THR A 213 6.16 -10.84 11.91
CA THR A 213 6.63 -11.89 12.83
C THR A 213 6.78 -13.25 12.13
N ARG A 214 5.88 -13.58 11.19
CA ARG A 214 5.94 -14.84 10.41
C ARG A 214 7.26 -15.04 9.68
N PHE A 215 7.85 -13.96 9.17
CA PHE A 215 9.05 -14.03 8.32
C PHE A 215 10.34 -13.76 9.08
N LEU A 216 10.26 -13.47 10.38
CA LEU A 216 11.42 -13.33 11.21
C LEU A 216 11.98 -14.73 11.57
N PRO A 217 13.30 -14.95 11.45
CA PRO A 217 13.90 -16.22 11.89
C PRO A 217 13.70 -16.48 13.39
N ASN A 218 13.56 -15.41 14.17
CA ASN A 218 13.29 -15.44 15.61
C ASN A 218 12.48 -14.17 15.99
N PRO A 219 11.36 -14.29 16.72
CA PRO A 219 10.64 -13.12 17.25
C PRO A 219 11.50 -12.14 18.04
N ALA A 220 12.63 -12.58 18.61
CA ALA A 220 13.60 -11.71 19.28
C ALA A 220 14.22 -10.62 18.38
N TYR A 221 14.10 -10.73 17.05
CA TYR A 221 14.57 -9.69 16.11
C TYR A 221 13.62 -8.49 15.99
N ILE A 222 12.38 -8.56 16.48
CA ILE A 222 11.40 -7.46 16.34
C ILE A 222 11.97 -6.13 16.87
N PRO A 223 12.51 -6.03 18.09
CA PRO A 223 13.05 -4.77 18.61
C PRO A 223 14.20 -4.19 17.78
N ALA A 224 15.03 -5.04 17.17
CA ALA A 224 16.12 -4.60 16.30
C ALA A 224 15.60 -4.07 14.96
N LEU A 225 14.52 -4.68 14.44
CA LEU A 225 13.85 -4.24 13.23
C LEU A 225 13.12 -2.92 13.44
N GLU A 226 12.47 -2.74 14.58
CA GLU A 226 11.89 -1.46 15.01
C GLU A 226 12.96 -0.37 15.12
N GLU A 227 14.13 -0.68 15.68
CA GLU A 227 15.26 0.26 15.75
C GLU A 227 15.74 0.66 14.34
N LEU A 228 15.91 -0.31 13.46
CA LEU A 228 16.27 -0.04 12.06
C LEU A 228 15.24 0.89 11.39
N ALA A 229 13.96 0.58 11.53
CA ALA A 229 12.88 1.39 10.98
C ALA A 229 12.85 2.80 11.58
N HIS A 230 13.04 2.93 12.89
CA HIS A 230 13.11 4.22 13.59
C HIS A 230 14.26 5.09 13.07
N GLN A 231 15.47 4.53 12.98
CA GLN A 231 16.64 5.25 12.43
C GLN A 231 16.45 5.63 10.95
N MET A 232 15.82 4.75 10.16
CA MET A 232 15.46 5.06 8.78
C MET A 232 14.45 6.20 8.67
N ALA A 233 13.42 6.23 9.52
CA ALA A 233 12.41 7.27 9.52
C ALA A 233 12.94 8.63 9.97
N LEU A 234 13.96 8.67 10.83
CA LEU A 234 14.62 9.91 11.27
C LEU A 234 15.60 10.47 10.25
N LYS A 235 16.15 9.63 9.37
CA LYS A 235 17.01 10.07 8.26
C LYS A 235 16.13 10.58 7.11
N PRO A 236 16.46 11.72 6.48
CA PRO A 236 15.69 12.26 5.37
C PRO A 236 16.01 11.54 4.03
N THR A 237 16.08 10.20 4.04
CA THR A 237 16.43 9.36 2.89
C THR A 237 15.50 8.15 2.81
N SER A 238 15.08 7.80 1.59
CA SER A 238 14.16 6.68 1.33
C SER A 238 14.83 5.30 1.33
N SER A 239 16.16 5.25 1.42
CA SER A 239 16.96 4.04 1.48
C SER A 239 18.24 4.28 2.29
N LEU A 240 18.86 3.20 2.74
CA LEU A 240 20.16 3.19 3.40
C LEU A 240 21.12 2.25 2.67
N SER A 241 22.42 2.49 2.78
CA SER A 241 23.40 1.49 2.32
C SER A 241 23.44 0.27 3.25
N PHE A 242 23.90 -0.87 2.74
CA PHE A 242 24.14 -2.06 3.58
C PHE A 242 25.05 -1.75 4.79
N GLU A 243 26.12 -0.96 4.60
CA GLU A 243 27.04 -0.55 5.67
C GLU A 243 26.33 0.25 6.77
N GLU A 244 25.41 1.16 6.40
CA GLU A 244 24.63 1.92 7.38
C GLU A 244 23.69 1.02 8.19
N ILE A 245 23.05 0.03 7.54
CA ILE A 245 22.18 -0.94 8.22
C ILE A 245 22.99 -1.79 9.19
N GLU A 246 24.15 -2.30 8.78
CA GLU A 246 25.02 -3.10 9.63
C GLU A 246 25.51 -2.32 10.86
N ASN A 247 25.83 -1.04 10.67
CA ASN A 247 26.21 -0.14 11.78
C ASN A 247 25.07 0.06 12.78
N ILE A 248 23.83 0.27 12.30
CA ILE A 248 22.64 0.41 13.16
C ILE A 248 22.41 -0.86 13.98
N LEU A 249 22.39 -2.03 13.32
CA LEU A 249 22.15 -3.32 13.97
C LEU A 249 23.26 -3.68 14.95
N SER A 250 24.53 -3.39 14.62
CA SER A 250 25.66 -3.63 15.51
C SER A 250 25.63 -2.73 16.74
N ALA A 251 25.27 -1.45 16.58
CA ALA A 251 25.09 -0.52 17.70
C ALA A 251 23.96 -0.96 18.63
N TYR A 252 22.84 -1.42 18.06
CA TYR A 252 21.72 -1.98 18.83
C TYR A 252 22.15 -3.21 19.65
N GLN A 253 22.88 -4.14 19.05
CA GLN A 253 23.40 -5.32 19.76
C GLN A 253 24.36 -4.94 20.89
N ALA A 254 25.21 -3.93 20.69
CA ALA A 254 26.12 -3.46 21.73
C ALA A 254 25.36 -2.87 22.93
N ALA A 255 24.30 -2.08 22.69
CA ALA A 255 23.45 -1.52 23.73
C ALA A 255 22.66 -2.60 24.50
N MET A 256 22.19 -3.65 23.81
CA MET A 256 21.49 -4.77 24.42
C MET A 256 22.39 -5.57 25.38
N LYS A 257 23.67 -5.77 25.05
CA LYS A 257 24.63 -6.48 25.93
C LYS A 257 24.85 -5.79 27.28
N THR A 258 24.59 -4.49 27.38
CA THR A 258 24.72 -3.71 28.63
C THR A 258 23.44 -3.67 29.46
N THR A 259 22.34 -4.24 28.96
CA THR A 259 21.01 -4.17 29.60
C THR A 259 20.68 -5.51 30.29
N PRO A 260 20.35 -5.54 31.60
CA PRO A 260 20.26 -6.79 32.39
C PRO A 260 19.25 -7.84 31.92
N ASP A 261 18.23 -7.47 31.13
CA ASP A 261 17.12 -8.35 30.71
C ASP A 261 16.95 -8.44 29.17
N ALA A 262 17.94 -7.96 28.40
CA ALA A 262 17.85 -7.93 26.94
C ALA A 262 18.18 -9.29 26.31
N ILE A 263 17.31 -9.78 25.41
CA ILE A 263 17.56 -10.98 24.60
C ILE A 263 18.60 -10.62 23.52
N PRO A 264 19.81 -11.21 23.52
CA PRO A 264 20.80 -10.94 22.49
C PRO A 264 20.35 -11.45 21.12
N LEU A 265 20.72 -10.73 20.06
CA LEU A 265 20.59 -11.25 18.69
C LEU A 265 21.63 -12.36 18.47
N GLU A 266 21.24 -13.61 18.70
CA GLU A 266 22.07 -14.77 18.33
C GLU A 266 21.97 -15.03 16.82
N ALA A 267 23.08 -15.37 16.17
CA ALA A 267 23.03 -15.79 14.77
C ALA A 267 22.36 -17.18 14.69
N PRO A 268 21.50 -17.45 13.69
CA PRO A 268 20.87 -18.75 13.57
C PRO A 268 21.95 -19.84 13.42
N ALA A 269 21.85 -20.91 14.24
CA ALA A 269 22.83 -21.99 14.29
C ALA A 269 23.00 -22.73 12.94
N ASP A 270 22.01 -22.64 12.05
CA ASP A 270 21.95 -23.31 10.75
C ASP A 270 21.93 -22.34 9.55
N ALA A 271 22.59 -21.18 9.64
CA ALA A 271 22.75 -20.25 8.51
C ALA A 271 23.68 -20.82 7.41
N GLN A 272 23.35 -21.98 6.84
CA GLN A 272 23.85 -22.41 5.54
C GLN A 272 22.96 -21.76 4.48
N LEU A 273 23.60 -21.06 3.53
CA LEU A 273 22.95 -20.47 2.37
C LEU A 273 22.07 -21.52 1.67
N VAL A 274 20.75 -21.44 1.86
CA VAL A 274 19.80 -22.03 0.92
C VAL A 274 19.63 -21.00 -0.18
N GLU A 275 20.20 -21.27 -1.35
CA GLU A 275 19.95 -20.45 -2.52
C GLU A 275 18.44 -20.36 -2.77
N PRO A 276 17.91 -19.19 -3.16
CA PRO A 276 16.53 -19.10 -3.58
C PRO A 276 16.32 -20.08 -4.74
N ALA A 277 15.28 -20.91 -4.64
CA ALA A 277 14.83 -21.71 -5.77
C ALA A 277 14.50 -20.73 -6.90
N VAL A 278 15.40 -20.64 -7.88
CA VAL A 278 15.15 -19.97 -9.15
C VAL A 278 13.96 -20.71 -9.76
N GLU A 279 12.77 -20.09 -9.72
CA GLU A 279 11.63 -20.48 -10.54
C GLU A 279 12.02 -20.25 -12.01
N GLY A 280 12.80 -21.19 -12.54
CA GLY A 280 12.99 -21.36 -13.96
C GLY A 280 11.79 -22.12 -14.50
N ALA A 281 10.90 -21.41 -15.18
CA ALA A 281 10.00 -22.02 -16.15
C ALA A 281 10.85 -22.79 -17.17
N ALA A 282 10.95 -24.10 -17.02
CA ALA A 282 11.54 -24.96 -18.02
C ALA A 282 10.55 -25.11 -19.20
N PRO A 283 11.01 -24.96 -20.46
CA PRO A 283 10.23 -25.29 -21.62
C PRO A 283 10.14 -26.81 -21.77
N ALA A 284 8.93 -27.30 -22.04
CA ALA A 284 8.68 -28.68 -22.38
C ALA A 284 9.28 -29.05 -23.74
N GLY A 285 9.84 -30.26 -23.83
CA GLY A 285 10.02 -30.98 -25.11
C GLY A 285 11.48 -31.15 -25.54
N GLY A 286 12.07 -32.27 -25.14
CA GLY A 286 13.27 -32.81 -25.77
C GLY A 286 12.91 -33.82 -26.86
N GLU A 287 13.70 -33.84 -27.94
CA GLU A 287 13.95 -35.04 -28.72
C GLU A 287 15.46 -35.29 -28.80
N ALA A 288 15.80 -36.57 -28.76
CA ALA A 288 17.11 -37.14 -28.53
C ALA A 288 18.07 -37.02 -29.73
N SER A 289 19.38 -36.98 -29.47
CA SER A 289 20.34 -37.83 -30.20
C SER A 289 21.70 -37.92 -29.50
N LYS A 290 22.24 -39.14 -29.51
CA LYS A 290 23.55 -39.56 -28.98
C LYS A 290 24.66 -39.30 -30.00
N ALA A 291 25.79 -38.77 -29.54
CA ALA A 291 27.18 -39.11 -29.93
C ALA A 291 28.09 -38.20 -29.07
N GLY A 292 29.09 -38.64 -28.30
CA GLY A 292 29.95 -39.79 -28.45
C GLY A 292 31.33 -39.33 -28.94
N THR A 293 32.17 -38.76 -28.06
CA THR A 293 33.64 -38.89 -28.15
C THR A 293 34.31 -38.51 -26.84
N ALA A 294 35.08 -39.46 -26.32
CA ALA A 294 35.90 -39.35 -25.12
C ALA A 294 37.22 -38.63 -25.42
N VAL A 295 37.68 -37.79 -24.48
CA VAL A 295 39.10 -37.50 -24.30
C VAL A 295 39.42 -37.67 -22.82
N LYS A 296 40.31 -38.62 -22.54
CA LYS A 296 40.91 -38.91 -21.23
C LYS A 296 42.02 -37.90 -20.96
N THR A 297 42.02 -37.27 -19.78
CA THR A 297 43.23 -36.72 -19.16
C THR A 297 43.24 -37.00 -17.65
N ASP A 298 44.40 -37.46 -17.17
CA ASP A 298 44.67 -38.00 -15.84
C ASP A 298 44.39 -37.06 -14.66
N PRO A 299 43.73 -37.52 -13.57
CA PRO A 299 43.39 -36.69 -12.43
C PRO A 299 44.45 -36.79 -11.33
N LYS A 300 45.72 -36.42 -11.59
CA LYS A 300 46.77 -36.43 -10.54
C LYS A 300 47.88 -35.42 -10.81
N LYS A 301 47.56 -34.12 -10.81
CA LYS A 301 48.57 -33.07 -10.57
C LYS A 301 48.08 -31.65 -10.22
N THR A 302 46.77 -31.42 -10.07
CA THR A 302 46.22 -30.10 -9.66
C THR A 302 45.68 -30.05 -8.22
N ALA A 303 45.81 -31.13 -7.45
CA ALA A 303 45.24 -31.24 -6.09
C ALA A 303 46.04 -30.55 -4.96
N LYS A 304 46.97 -29.63 -5.25
CA LYS A 304 47.81 -28.99 -4.20
C LYS A 304 47.89 -27.46 -4.21
N SER A 305 47.15 -26.73 -5.06
CA SER A 305 47.16 -25.25 -5.00
C SER A 305 45.81 -24.57 -4.74
N GLN A 306 44.74 -25.32 -4.41
CA GLN A 306 43.42 -24.75 -4.09
C GLN A 306 42.91 -25.15 -2.69
N LYS A 307 43.81 -25.18 -1.69
CA LYS A 307 43.44 -25.53 -0.31
C LYS A 307 43.82 -24.49 0.74
N LYS A 308 44.00 -23.21 0.36
CA LYS A 308 44.47 -22.17 1.28
C LYS A 308 43.75 -20.82 1.25
N ASP A 309 42.49 -20.74 0.78
CA ASP A 309 41.64 -19.54 1.00
C ASP A 309 40.15 -19.87 1.02
N ARG A 310 39.74 -20.85 1.84
CA ARG A 310 38.37 -20.93 2.34
C ARG A 310 38.39 -20.59 3.83
N ARG A 311 38.50 -19.29 4.14
CA ARG A 311 38.03 -18.79 5.42
C ARG A 311 36.51 -18.76 5.33
N GLU A 312 35.85 -19.63 6.08
CA GLU A 312 34.42 -19.52 6.36
C GLU A 312 34.16 -18.13 6.92
N ARG A 313 33.53 -17.27 6.12
CA ARG A 313 33.11 -15.94 6.55
C ARG A 313 31.95 -16.16 7.52
N THR A 314 32.17 -15.88 8.80
CA THR A 314 31.10 -15.88 9.80
C THR A 314 30.13 -14.76 9.46
N VAL A 315 28.95 -15.12 8.96
CA VAL A 315 27.84 -14.20 8.70
C VAL A 315 27.46 -13.52 10.00
N THR A 316 27.40 -12.18 10.03
CA THR A 316 26.97 -11.46 11.24
C THR A 316 25.47 -11.67 11.46
N ALA A 317 24.98 -11.57 12.69
CA ALA A 317 23.54 -11.67 12.95
C ALA A 317 22.74 -10.58 12.20
N GLY A 318 23.36 -9.43 11.91
CA GLY A 318 22.77 -8.39 11.07
C GLY A 318 22.66 -8.79 9.60
N GLU A 319 23.71 -9.37 9.01
CA GLU A 319 23.70 -9.88 7.63
C GLU A 319 22.68 -11.02 7.45
N ALA A 320 22.57 -11.91 8.44
CA ALA A 320 21.56 -12.97 8.44
C ALA A 320 20.14 -12.40 8.48
N LEU A 321 19.89 -11.38 9.32
CA LEU A 321 18.59 -10.71 9.41
C LEU A 321 18.23 -10.01 8.10
N VAL A 322 19.14 -9.23 7.52
CA VAL A 322 18.91 -8.54 6.24
C VAL A 322 18.62 -9.56 5.14
N THR A 323 19.39 -10.66 5.06
CA THR A 323 19.18 -11.72 4.07
C THR A 323 17.81 -12.37 4.22
N ALA A 324 17.40 -12.70 5.46
CA ALA A 324 16.09 -13.27 5.74
C ALA A 324 14.95 -12.32 5.35
N LEU A 325 15.07 -11.04 5.70
CA LEU A 325 14.05 -10.02 5.41
C LEU A 325 13.95 -9.69 3.92
N THR A 326 15.07 -9.69 3.20
CA THR A 326 15.08 -9.52 1.74
C THR A 326 14.47 -10.75 1.05
N GLY A 327 14.80 -11.96 1.51
CA GLY A 327 14.18 -13.20 1.02
C GLY A 327 12.67 -13.27 1.28
N ALA A 328 12.21 -12.70 2.39
CA ALA A 328 10.80 -12.59 2.74
C ALA A 328 10.06 -11.45 2.00
N GLY A 329 10.77 -10.57 1.30
CA GLY A 329 10.18 -9.40 0.65
C GLY A 329 9.71 -8.30 1.62
N ILE A 330 10.22 -8.27 2.86
CA ILE A 330 10.02 -7.16 3.80
C ILE A 330 11.00 -6.03 3.48
N LEU A 331 12.24 -6.38 3.14
CA LEU A 331 13.25 -5.47 2.60
C LEU A 331 13.42 -5.72 1.10
N VAL A 332 13.79 -4.67 0.38
CA VAL A 332 14.13 -4.72 -1.05
C VAL A 332 15.46 -4.02 -1.25
N GLU A 333 16.33 -4.66 -2.02
CA GLU A 333 17.61 -4.12 -2.45
C GLU A 333 17.49 -3.52 -3.86
N TYR A 334 18.03 -2.31 -4.00
CA TYR A 334 18.16 -1.55 -5.25
C TYR A 334 19.65 -1.40 -5.62
N PRO A 335 19.97 -0.94 -6.84
CA PRO A 335 21.34 -0.70 -7.26
C PRO A 335 22.15 0.13 -6.25
N ASN A 336 23.48 -0.09 -6.22
CA ASN A 336 24.41 0.49 -5.24
C ASN A 336 24.17 0.05 -3.79
N HIS A 337 23.64 -1.16 -3.59
CA HIS A 337 23.36 -1.74 -2.26
C HIS A 337 22.46 -0.85 -1.39
N GLN A 338 21.51 -0.17 -2.04
CA GLN A 338 20.52 0.66 -1.38
C GLN A 338 19.36 -0.21 -0.95
N ILE A 339 19.16 -0.34 0.35
CA ILE A 339 18.13 -1.19 0.94
C ILE A 339 17.06 -0.33 1.57
N ARG A 340 15.81 -0.76 1.44
CA ARG A 340 14.67 -0.15 2.11
C ARG A 340 13.58 -1.17 2.40
N PHE A 341 12.60 -0.76 3.21
CA PHE A 341 11.38 -1.54 3.36
C PHE A 341 10.59 -1.58 2.04
N ALA A 342 10.03 -2.74 1.74
CA ALA A 342 9.23 -3.01 0.55
C ALA A 342 7.97 -2.14 0.47
N SER A 343 7.46 -1.71 1.63
CA SER A 343 6.32 -0.81 1.74
C SER A 343 6.58 0.27 2.80
N PRO A 344 6.22 1.54 2.54
CA PRO A 344 6.19 2.60 3.54
C PRO A 344 5.37 2.24 4.78
N VAL A 345 4.37 1.37 4.63
CA VAL A 345 3.52 0.89 5.74
C VAL A 345 4.34 0.08 6.73
N PHE A 346 5.24 -0.79 6.28
CA PHE A 346 6.10 -1.58 7.17
C PHE A 346 7.09 -0.70 7.92
N LEU A 347 7.76 0.21 7.20
CA LEU A 347 8.66 1.21 7.80
C LEU A 347 7.92 2.02 8.86
N ALA A 348 6.75 2.57 8.51
CA ALA A 348 6.01 3.45 9.40
C ALA A 348 5.45 2.74 10.63
N PHE A 349 4.95 1.51 10.48
CA PHE A 349 4.45 0.69 11.57
C PHE A 349 5.56 0.42 12.60
N LEU A 350 6.69 -0.11 12.14
CA LEU A 350 7.83 -0.45 12.99
C LEU A 350 8.47 0.78 13.64
N ALA A 351 8.66 1.86 12.88
CA ALA A 351 9.20 3.11 13.41
C ALA A 351 8.25 3.74 14.45
N GLY A 352 6.94 3.64 14.24
CA GLY A 352 5.91 4.13 15.16
C GLY A 352 5.94 3.46 16.52
N MET A 353 6.39 2.20 16.62
CA MET A 353 6.48 1.46 17.90
C MET A 353 7.57 2.00 18.83
N ARG A 354 8.61 2.66 18.29
CA ARG A 354 9.75 3.19 19.07
C ARG A 354 9.82 4.71 19.14
N LEU A 355 8.89 5.41 18.48
CA LEU A 355 8.97 6.85 18.35
C LEU A 355 8.77 7.53 19.72
N THR A 356 9.71 8.38 20.12
CA THR A 356 9.59 9.15 21.36
C THR A 356 8.62 10.34 21.20
N PRO A 357 7.96 10.81 22.27
CA PRO A 357 7.06 11.98 22.20
C PRO A 357 7.72 13.25 21.64
N ASP A 358 9.00 13.47 21.95
CA ASP A 358 9.78 14.61 21.45
C ASP A 358 10.06 14.51 19.94
N GLU A 359 10.41 13.31 19.46
CA GLU A 359 10.56 13.03 18.02
C GLU A 359 9.23 13.18 17.29
N ALA A 360 8.15 12.61 17.83
CA ALA A 360 6.82 12.72 17.27
C ALA A 360 6.37 14.19 17.16
N THR A 361 6.64 14.99 18.19
CA THR A 361 6.34 16.43 18.20
C THR A 361 7.18 17.18 17.15
N ARG A 362 8.46 16.81 16.96
CA ARG A 362 9.31 17.39 15.90
C ARG A 362 8.79 17.03 14.51
N MET A 363 8.43 15.77 14.27
CA MET A 363 7.84 15.33 13.00
C MET A 363 6.50 16.03 12.73
N ALA A 364 5.62 16.12 13.72
CA ALA A 364 4.34 16.83 13.59
C ALA A 364 4.53 18.31 13.21
N LYS A 365 5.48 19.00 13.88
CA LYS A 365 5.85 20.39 13.55
C LYS A 365 6.45 20.54 12.15
N ALA A 366 7.07 19.51 11.61
CA ALA A 366 7.64 19.55 10.28
C ALA A 366 6.52 19.45 9.22
N ILE A 367 5.53 18.57 9.43
CA ILE A 367 4.35 18.40 8.57
C ILE A 367 3.52 19.68 8.46
N THR A 368 3.46 20.50 9.52
CA THR A 368 2.71 21.77 9.49
C THR A 368 3.44 22.89 8.73
N LYS A 369 4.77 22.85 8.67
CA LYS A 369 5.59 23.97 8.14
C LYS A 369 5.96 23.81 6.68
N LYS A 370 6.19 22.59 6.19
CA LYS A 370 6.73 22.33 4.85
C LYS A 370 6.17 21.04 4.25
N LEU A 371 6.37 20.90 2.94
CA LEU A 371 6.24 19.63 2.23
C LEU A 371 7.19 18.61 2.85
N ASP A 372 6.62 17.64 3.55
CA ASP A 372 7.36 16.63 4.30
C ASP A 372 7.18 15.23 3.73
N TRP A 373 8.15 14.37 4.04
CA TRP A 373 8.20 13.01 3.54
C TRP A 373 6.87 12.27 3.85
N PRO A 374 6.17 11.67 2.85
CA PRO A 374 4.83 11.09 3.07
C PRO A 374 4.79 9.93 4.07
N VAL A 375 5.95 9.41 4.47
CA VAL A 375 6.11 8.42 5.54
C VAL A 375 5.77 9.02 6.92
N TYR A 376 6.03 10.31 7.18
CA TYR A 376 5.85 10.91 8.50
C TYR A 376 4.40 10.84 9.02
N PRO A 377 3.36 11.20 8.23
CA PRO A 377 1.98 10.98 8.63
C PRO A 377 1.65 9.55 9.03
N LEU A 378 2.22 8.54 8.35
CA LEU A 378 2.01 7.13 8.68
C LEU A 378 2.73 6.76 9.98
N VAL A 379 3.97 7.22 10.19
CA VAL A 379 4.73 6.99 11.43
C VAL A 379 3.97 7.56 12.63
N LEU A 380 3.51 8.81 12.51
CA LEU A 380 2.75 9.48 13.56
C LEU A 380 1.39 8.82 13.83
N GLN A 381 0.74 8.28 12.79
CA GLN A 381 -0.50 7.52 12.93
C GLN A 381 -0.30 6.28 13.80
N TYR A 382 0.72 5.47 13.49
CA TYR A 382 1.01 4.26 14.27
C TYR A 382 1.51 4.57 15.67
N ALA A 383 2.34 5.61 15.84
CA ALA A 383 2.76 6.08 17.15
C ALA A 383 1.56 6.55 18.01
N ALA A 384 0.61 7.27 17.41
CA ALA A 384 -0.59 7.73 18.12
C ALA A 384 -1.53 6.57 18.51
N ALA A 385 -1.53 5.47 17.76
CA ALA A 385 -2.29 4.26 18.08
C ALA A 385 -1.73 3.50 19.29
N CYS A 386 -0.43 3.63 19.57
CA CYS A 386 0.25 2.95 20.69
C CYS A 386 0.56 3.86 21.88
N SER A 387 0.24 5.15 21.81
CA SER A 387 0.54 6.12 22.87
C SER A 387 -0.69 6.45 23.71
N ASP A 388 -0.53 6.44 25.03
CA ASP A 388 -1.59 6.79 25.98
C ASP A 388 -1.95 8.30 25.92
N SER A 389 -0.94 9.17 25.72
CA SER A 389 -1.12 10.64 25.69
C SER A 389 -0.25 11.30 24.60
N PRO A 390 -0.68 11.24 23.33
CA PRO A 390 0.10 11.78 22.21
C PRO A 390 -0.11 13.29 22.04
N GLU A 391 0.67 14.11 22.75
CA GLU A 391 0.57 15.58 22.71
C GLU A 391 0.64 16.17 21.28
N TRP A 392 1.46 15.55 20.41
CA TRP A 392 1.62 15.99 19.02
C TRP A 392 0.31 15.91 18.23
N VAL A 393 -0.61 15.01 18.57
CA VAL A 393 -1.91 14.88 17.90
C VAL A 393 -2.74 16.15 18.11
N TYR A 394 -2.77 16.68 19.33
CA TYR A 394 -3.50 17.92 19.62
C TYR A 394 -2.97 19.10 18.81
N SER A 395 -1.64 19.21 18.66
CA SER A 395 -1.04 20.25 17.83
C SER A 395 -1.47 20.20 16.35
N LEU A 396 -1.77 19.00 15.83
CA LEU A 396 -2.24 18.81 14.46
C LEU A 396 -3.76 19.04 14.32
N ILE A 397 -4.52 18.79 15.39
CA ILE A 397 -5.97 19.04 15.45
C ILE A 397 -6.26 20.54 15.52
N GLU A 398 -5.49 21.27 16.34
CA GLU A 398 -5.69 22.69 16.60
C GLU A 398 -5.16 23.61 15.49
N ASP A 399 -4.40 23.07 14.53
CA ASP A 399 -3.81 23.82 13.43
C ASP A 399 -4.88 24.31 12.42
N PRO A 400 -5.15 25.63 12.35
CA PRO A 400 -6.23 26.18 11.53
C PRO A 400 -5.75 26.36 10.08
N VAL A 401 -5.51 25.26 9.35
CA VAL A 401 -5.24 25.32 7.90
C VAL A 401 -6.55 25.39 7.11
N ALA A 402 -7.39 26.37 7.44
CA ALA A 402 -8.63 26.65 6.72
C ALA A 402 -8.33 27.07 5.27
N PRO A 403 -9.24 26.81 4.30
CA PRO A 403 -10.54 26.16 4.44
C PRO A 403 -10.50 24.63 4.25
N LEU A 404 -9.34 24.06 3.93
CA LEU A 404 -9.21 22.63 3.59
C LEU A 404 -8.96 21.74 4.81
N PHE A 405 -8.59 22.32 5.95
CA PHE A 405 -8.37 21.61 7.21
C PHE A 405 -7.48 20.38 7.02
N ARG A 406 -6.38 20.53 6.26
CA ARG A 406 -5.53 19.41 5.80
C ARG A 406 -5.11 18.51 6.96
N ASN A 407 -4.57 19.10 8.02
CA ASN A 407 -4.00 18.38 9.15
C ASN A 407 -5.10 17.72 9.98
N LEU A 408 -6.19 18.43 10.27
CA LEU A 408 -7.37 17.85 10.92
C LEU A 408 -7.93 16.65 10.12
N LEU A 409 -8.09 16.76 8.80
CA LEU A 409 -8.63 15.67 7.96
C LEU A 409 -7.64 14.51 7.78
N MET A 410 -6.33 14.77 7.91
CA MET A 410 -5.32 13.72 7.98
C MET A 410 -5.46 12.94 9.29
N VAL A 411 -5.49 13.64 10.43
CA VAL A 411 -5.66 13.02 11.76
C VAL A 411 -7.02 12.34 11.89
N ALA A 412 -8.08 12.87 11.25
CA ALA A 412 -9.39 12.23 11.21
C ALA A 412 -9.34 10.78 10.69
N ARG A 413 -8.45 10.48 9.73
CA ARG A 413 -8.27 9.12 9.20
C ARG A 413 -7.64 8.17 10.23
N TRP A 414 -6.93 8.70 11.22
CA TRP A 414 -6.29 7.92 12.28
C TRP A 414 -7.30 7.37 13.29
N LEU A 415 -8.54 7.87 13.30
CA LEU A 415 -9.64 7.34 14.13
C LEU A 415 -9.90 5.85 13.94
N ARG A 416 -9.57 5.30 12.76
CA ARG A 416 -9.66 3.86 12.50
C ARG A 416 -8.73 3.04 13.39
N ASP A 417 -7.57 3.59 13.73
CA ASP A 417 -6.49 2.90 14.44
C ASP A 417 -6.40 3.37 15.90
N ALA A 418 -7.18 4.38 16.29
CA ALA A 418 -7.20 4.96 17.62
C ALA A 418 -7.82 4.01 18.67
N PRO A 419 -7.16 3.79 19.83
CA PRO A 419 -7.74 3.05 20.94
C PRO A 419 -9.08 3.65 21.39
N ALA A 420 -10.04 2.79 21.76
CA ALA A 420 -11.39 3.22 22.10
C ALA A 420 -11.44 4.17 23.33
N ASN A 421 -10.50 4.00 24.26
CA ASN A 421 -10.36 4.78 25.49
C ASN A 421 -9.40 5.98 25.36
N ALA A 422 -8.80 6.22 24.20
CA ALA A 422 -7.84 7.32 24.04
C ALA A 422 -8.52 8.70 24.17
N GLU A 423 -7.93 9.59 24.98
CA GLU A 423 -8.51 10.92 25.21
C GLU A 423 -8.56 11.77 23.93
N TRP A 424 -7.49 11.70 23.12
CA TRP A 424 -7.38 12.43 21.86
C TRP A 424 -8.46 11.99 20.85
N ARG A 425 -8.92 10.74 20.90
CA ARG A 425 -10.01 10.22 20.06
C ARG A 425 -11.30 11.00 20.33
N SER A 426 -11.68 11.12 21.60
CA SER A 426 -12.90 11.82 22.01
C SER A 426 -12.82 13.32 21.70
N HIS A 427 -11.65 13.93 21.91
CA HIS A 427 -11.41 15.32 21.54
C HIS A 427 -11.56 15.54 20.03
N LEU A 428 -10.90 14.72 19.21
CA LEU A 428 -10.97 14.77 17.75
C LEU A 428 -12.40 14.61 17.23
N MET A 429 -13.16 13.62 17.72
CA MET A 429 -14.55 13.43 17.33
C MET A 429 -15.40 14.69 17.56
N ARG A 430 -15.20 15.37 18.70
CA ARG A 430 -15.90 16.63 19.01
C ARG A 430 -15.54 17.75 18.04
N VAL A 431 -14.24 17.91 17.74
CA VAL A 431 -13.77 18.91 16.76
C VAL A 431 -14.35 18.63 15.38
N LEU A 432 -14.38 17.36 14.95
CA LEU A 432 -14.96 16.95 13.67
C LEU A 432 -16.46 17.22 13.59
N ILE A 433 -17.24 16.94 14.65
CA ILE A 433 -18.67 17.28 14.70
C ILE A 433 -18.88 18.79 14.56
N ASN A 434 -18.11 19.60 15.28
CA ASN A 434 -18.19 21.05 15.20
C ASN A 434 -17.88 21.56 13.78
N GLN A 435 -16.84 21.02 13.13
CA GLN A 435 -16.52 21.38 11.74
C GLN A 435 -17.58 20.87 10.76
N LEU A 436 -18.15 19.69 10.98
CA LEU A 436 -19.24 19.16 10.16
C LEU A 436 -20.49 20.04 10.23
N GLN A 437 -20.69 20.78 11.32
CA GLN A 437 -21.81 21.72 11.50
C GLN A 437 -21.52 23.14 11.00
N ASN A 438 -20.25 23.48 10.72
CA ASN A 438 -19.85 24.80 10.26
C ASN A 438 -20.36 25.08 8.83
N ASP A 439 -21.30 26.00 8.64
CA ASP A 439 -21.91 26.33 7.34
C ASP A 439 -20.91 26.74 6.25
N ALA A 440 -19.75 27.33 6.62
CA ALA A 440 -18.72 27.71 5.66
C ALA A 440 -17.91 26.53 5.10
N LEU A 441 -18.05 25.33 5.67
CA LEU A 441 -17.27 24.17 5.26
C LEU A 441 -17.80 23.59 3.93
N PRO A 442 -16.94 23.44 2.88
CA PRO A 442 -17.36 22.85 1.61
C PRO A 442 -17.86 21.40 1.76
N PHE A 443 -18.80 21.01 0.92
CA PHE A 443 -19.38 19.65 0.90
C PHE A 443 -18.32 18.54 0.88
N GLY A 444 -17.27 18.69 0.05
CA GLY A 444 -16.19 17.70 -0.05
C GLY A 444 -15.43 17.50 1.28
N SER A 445 -15.21 18.57 2.05
CA SER A 445 -14.58 18.46 3.37
C SER A 445 -15.52 17.77 4.37
N ARG A 446 -16.83 18.09 4.35
CA ARG A 446 -17.83 17.37 5.16
C ARG A 446 -17.88 15.88 4.82
N ALA A 447 -17.88 15.54 3.54
CA ALA A 447 -17.87 14.15 3.09
C ALA A 447 -16.63 13.39 3.57
N ARG A 448 -15.45 14.04 3.61
CA ARG A 448 -14.23 13.46 4.20
C ARG A 448 -14.35 13.24 5.71
N ILE A 449 -14.98 14.16 6.44
CA ILE A 449 -15.28 14.00 7.88
C ILE A 449 -16.23 12.81 8.09
N THR A 450 -17.32 12.72 7.33
CA THR A 450 -18.24 11.57 7.36
C THR A 450 -17.50 10.27 7.06
N GLY A 451 -16.60 10.26 6.08
CA GLY A 451 -15.74 9.12 5.78
C GLY A 451 -14.85 8.71 6.95
N ALA A 452 -14.33 9.67 7.72
CA ALA A 452 -13.56 9.39 8.93
C ALA A 452 -14.41 8.74 10.04
N PHE A 453 -15.63 9.24 10.29
CA PHE A 453 -16.57 8.60 11.22
C PHE A 453 -16.89 7.17 10.78
N TYR A 454 -17.15 6.98 9.48
CA TYR A 454 -17.37 5.65 8.91
C TYR A 454 -16.16 4.72 9.13
N LEU A 455 -14.94 5.18 8.83
CA LEU A 455 -13.71 4.39 9.02
C LEU A 455 -13.38 4.12 10.49
N SER A 456 -13.83 4.97 11.41
CA SER A 456 -13.59 4.81 12.86
C SER A 456 -14.30 3.60 13.47
N ARG A 457 -15.30 3.04 12.77
CA ARG A 457 -16.16 1.93 13.22
C ARG A 457 -16.81 2.17 14.58
N ASP A 458 -16.98 3.43 14.95
CA ASP A 458 -17.59 3.78 16.22
C ASP A 458 -19.10 3.53 16.18
N PRO A 459 -19.67 2.72 17.11
CA PRO A 459 -21.11 2.48 17.16
C PRO A 459 -21.94 3.75 17.30
N SER A 460 -21.37 4.83 17.85
CA SER A 460 -22.05 6.13 17.97
C SER A 460 -22.33 6.80 16.62
N SER A 461 -21.63 6.40 15.54
CA SER A 461 -21.81 6.96 14.19
C SER A 461 -23.25 6.81 13.68
N VAL A 462 -23.92 5.71 14.02
CA VAL A 462 -25.35 5.48 13.69
C VAL A 462 -26.23 6.57 14.28
N LYS A 463 -26.02 6.87 15.57
CA LYS A 463 -26.79 7.92 16.28
C LYS A 463 -26.44 9.30 15.75
N LEU A 464 -25.16 9.56 15.50
CA LEU A 464 -24.69 10.83 14.94
C LEU A 464 -25.35 11.13 13.59
N PHE A 465 -25.27 10.21 12.62
CA PHE A 465 -25.85 10.44 11.30
C PHE A 465 -27.38 10.58 11.35
N LYS A 466 -28.06 9.77 12.18
CA LYS A 466 -29.51 9.93 12.42
C LYS A 466 -29.86 11.33 12.93
N GLN A 467 -29.08 11.89 13.86
CA GLN A 467 -29.31 13.26 14.35
C GLN A 467 -29.07 14.31 13.26
N LEU A 468 -28.05 14.13 12.42
CA LEU A 468 -27.70 15.07 11.35
C LEU A 468 -28.72 15.10 10.21
N LEU A 469 -29.53 14.05 10.01
CA LEU A 469 -30.65 14.07 9.08
C LEU A 469 -31.70 15.13 9.42
N ALA A 470 -31.81 15.54 10.69
CA ALA A 470 -32.73 16.61 11.12
C ALA A 470 -32.14 18.03 10.95
N SER A 471 -30.96 18.17 10.34
CA SER A 471 -30.32 19.47 10.15
C SER A 471 -31.09 20.38 9.18
N ARG A 472 -31.07 21.69 9.45
CA ARG A 472 -31.61 22.70 8.52
C ARG A 472 -30.79 22.81 7.24
N SER A 473 -29.49 22.52 7.32
CA SER A 473 -28.58 22.58 6.16
C SER A 473 -28.75 21.32 5.29
N ALA A 474 -29.08 21.53 4.02
CA ALA A 474 -29.20 20.45 3.05
C ALA A 474 -27.89 19.67 2.87
N ASP A 475 -26.75 20.36 2.87
CA ASP A 475 -25.44 19.71 2.76
C ASP A 475 -25.14 18.79 3.94
N ILE A 476 -25.55 19.17 5.15
CA ILE A 476 -25.43 18.31 6.34
C ILE A 476 -26.33 17.08 6.21
N ARG A 477 -27.58 17.24 5.77
CA ARG A 477 -28.48 16.12 5.52
C ARG A 477 -27.92 15.16 4.46
N ARG A 478 -27.36 15.69 3.37
CA ARG A 478 -26.72 14.89 2.31
C ARG A 478 -25.55 14.07 2.84
N VAL A 479 -24.61 14.68 3.57
CA VAL A 479 -23.48 13.90 4.11
C VAL A 479 -23.91 12.91 5.19
N ALA A 480 -24.98 13.20 5.93
CA ALA A 480 -25.58 12.24 6.86
C ALA A 480 -26.16 11.03 6.11
N LEU A 481 -26.89 11.23 5.02
CA LEU A 481 -27.40 10.16 4.16
C LEU A 481 -26.28 9.31 3.57
N LEU A 482 -25.20 9.93 3.08
CA LEU A 482 -24.01 9.20 2.61
C LEU A 482 -23.42 8.34 3.73
N GLY A 483 -23.35 8.88 4.96
CA GLY A 483 -22.92 8.13 6.14
C GLY A 483 -23.84 6.95 6.47
N CYS A 484 -25.17 7.15 6.46
CA CYS A 484 -26.16 6.10 6.68
C CYS A 484 -26.06 4.97 5.66
N GLY A 485 -25.96 5.31 4.37
CA GLY A 485 -25.78 4.34 3.29
C GLY A 485 -24.48 3.56 3.41
N ALA A 486 -23.36 4.25 3.69
CA ALA A 486 -22.06 3.60 3.87
C ALA A 486 -22.03 2.64 5.07
N LEU A 487 -22.69 2.98 6.18
CA LEU A 487 -22.82 2.09 7.34
C LEU A 487 -23.63 0.83 7.03
N GLY A 488 -24.55 0.87 6.06
CA GLY A 488 -25.39 -0.26 5.69
C GLY A 488 -26.31 -0.75 6.80
N ASN A 489 -26.57 0.06 7.84
CA ASN A 489 -27.32 -0.37 9.01
C ASN A 489 -28.84 -0.42 8.70
N PRO A 490 -29.50 -1.59 8.79
CA PRO A 490 -30.91 -1.72 8.45
C PRO A 490 -31.85 -0.85 9.29
N GLN A 491 -31.43 -0.45 10.51
CA GLN A 491 -32.23 0.40 11.39
C GLN A 491 -32.43 1.82 10.85
N LEU A 492 -31.57 2.27 9.93
CA LEU A 492 -31.63 3.61 9.33
C LEU A 492 -32.51 3.66 8.07
N ILE A 493 -33.01 2.51 7.58
CA ILE A 493 -33.80 2.47 6.33
C ILE A 493 -35.01 3.42 6.38
N ASN A 494 -35.77 3.41 7.48
CA ASN A 494 -36.92 4.30 7.64
C ASN A 494 -36.52 5.78 7.72
N ASP A 495 -35.37 6.09 8.33
CA ASP A 495 -34.85 7.45 8.39
C ASP A 495 -34.43 7.94 6.99
N ILE A 496 -33.82 7.07 6.17
CA ILE A 496 -33.45 7.36 4.78
C ILE A 496 -34.70 7.52 3.90
N LEU A 497 -35.70 6.63 4.05
CA LEU A 497 -36.97 6.71 3.33
C LEU A 497 -37.67 8.06 3.55
N GLY A 498 -37.64 8.59 4.77
CA GLY A 498 -38.20 9.92 5.07
C GLY A 498 -37.55 11.05 4.26
N ALA A 499 -36.26 10.92 3.93
CA ALA A 499 -35.53 11.92 3.16
C ALA A 499 -35.84 11.90 1.64
N LEU A 500 -36.57 10.90 1.15
CA LEU A 500 -37.09 10.90 -0.23
C LEU A 500 -38.14 12.01 -0.44
N ALA A 501 -38.78 12.48 0.63
CA ALA A 501 -39.73 13.59 0.61
C ALA A 501 -39.08 14.95 0.98
N ASP A 502 -37.74 15.03 1.02
CA ASP A 502 -37.05 16.29 1.35
C ASP A 502 -37.35 17.37 0.30
N LEU A 503 -37.39 18.63 0.72
CA LEU A 503 -37.63 19.77 -0.16
C LEU A 503 -36.50 19.96 -1.17
N GLU A 504 -35.27 19.64 -0.77
CA GLU A 504 -34.08 19.84 -1.58
C GLU A 504 -33.84 18.64 -2.51
N PRO A 505 -33.80 18.82 -3.84
CA PRO A 505 -33.58 17.72 -4.78
C PRO A 505 -32.30 16.93 -4.56
N SER A 506 -31.21 17.63 -4.22
CA SER A 506 -29.93 17.00 -3.97
C SER A 506 -29.95 16.08 -2.74
N VAL A 507 -30.82 16.33 -1.76
CA VAL A 507 -31.05 15.44 -0.61
C VAL A 507 -31.83 14.20 -1.06
N ARG A 508 -32.91 14.37 -1.83
CA ARG A 508 -33.70 13.24 -2.37
C ARG A 508 -32.84 12.29 -3.19
N TYR A 509 -32.01 12.84 -4.09
CA TYR A 509 -31.05 12.06 -4.87
C TYR A 509 -30.08 11.26 -3.99
N THR A 510 -29.53 11.93 -2.96
CA THR A 510 -28.61 11.27 -2.01
C THR A 510 -29.31 10.17 -1.20
N ALA A 511 -30.61 10.31 -0.90
CA ALA A 511 -31.38 9.28 -0.22
C ALA A 511 -31.55 8.03 -1.08
N CYS A 512 -31.83 8.19 -2.38
CA CYS A 512 -31.86 7.07 -3.34
C CYS A 512 -30.51 6.33 -3.39
N LEU A 513 -29.40 7.07 -3.50
CA LEU A 513 -28.05 6.49 -3.46
C LEU A 513 -27.78 5.75 -2.15
N ALA A 514 -28.19 6.33 -1.01
CA ALA A 514 -27.99 5.72 0.30
C ALA A 514 -28.78 4.40 0.43
N LEU A 515 -30.03 4.34 -0.02
CA LEU A 515 -30.82 3.10 -0.04
C LEU A 515 -30.19 2.03 -0.93
N ALA A 516 -29.73 2.41 -2.12
CA ALA A 516 -29.06 1.48 -3.04
C ALA A 516 -27.74 0.91 -2.48
N ALA A 517 -27.08 1.65 -1.58
CA ALA A 517 -25.87 1.21 -0.91
C ALA A 517 -26.11 0.30 0.31
N VAL A 518 -27.34 0.24 0.85
CA VAL A 518 -27.67 -0.64 1.98
C VAL A 518 -27.87 -2.07 1.46
N PRO A 519 -27.07 -3.07 1.92
CA PRO A 519 -27.08 -4.42 1.36
C PRO A 519 -28.23 -5.28 1.94
N VAL A 520 -29.46 -4.77 1.85
CA VAL A 520 -30.68 -5.45 2.32
C VAL A 520 -31.78 -5.34 1.27
N GLU A 521 -32.48 -6.44 1.02
CA GLU A 521 -33.56 -6.52 0.02
C GLU A 521 -34.66 -5.46 0.23
N ALA A 522 -34.99 -5.15 1.49
CA ALA A 522 -35.95 -4.10 1.82
C ALA A 522 -35.53 -2.71 1.28
N ALA A 523 -34.23 -2.39 1.29
CA ALA A 523 -33.73 -1.12 0.76
C ALA A 523 -33.78 -1.10 -0.78
N LEU A 524 -33.44 -2.22 -1.42
CA LEU A 524 -33.58 -2.37 -2.87
C LEU A 524 -35.04 -2.21 -3.32
N ASN A 525 -35.97 -2.89 -2.63
CA ASN A 525 -37.40 -2.79 -2.91
C ASN A 525 -37.91 -1.35 -2.76
N ALA A 526 -37.41 -0.60 -1.77
CA ALA A 526 -37.72 0.81 -1.64
C ALA A 526 -37.29 1.63 -2.87
N VAL A 527 -36.06 1.44 -3.37
CA VAL A 527 -35.58 2.14 -4.58
C VAL A 527 -36.42 1.76 -5.81
N VAL A 528 -36.80 0.48 -5.95
CA VAL A 528 -37.68 0.03 -7.03
C VAL A 528 -39.06 0.69 -6.96
N GLN A 529 -39.65 0.81 -5.78
CA GLN A 529 -40.93 1.53 -5.63
C GLN A 529 -40.79 3.00 -6.05
N VAL A 530 -39.72 3.67 -5.64
CA VAL A 530 -39.43 5.06 -6.06
C VAL A 530 -39.31 5.17 -7.58
N LEU A 531 -38.67 4.20 -8.24
CA LEU A 531 -38.56 4.17 -9.70
C LEU A 531 -39.94 4.04 -10.38
N LEU A 532 -40.85 3.25 -9.81
CA LEU A 532 -42.15 2.96 -10.43
C LEU A 532 -43.19 4.06 -10.18
N SER A 533 -43.20 4.66 -8.99
CA SER A 533 -44.27 5.56 -8.55
C SER A 533 -43.81 6.96 -8.16
N GLY A 534 -42.51 7.25 -8.23
CA GLY A 534 -41.98 8.57 -7.94
C GLY A 534 -42.23 9.59 -9.05
N ASP A 535 -42.02 10.87 -8.71
CA ASP A 535 -41.96 11.96 -9.69
C ASP A 535 -40.68 11.86 -10.54
N GLU A 536 -40.68 12.49 -11.71
CA GLU A 536 -39.61 12.36 -12.72
C GLU A 536 -38.19 12.44 -12.15
N GLU A 537 -37.93 13.43 -11.32
CA GLU A 537 -36.61 13.68 -10.74
C GLU A 537 -36.16 12.56 -9.79
N ILE A 538 -37.06 12.04 -8.95
CA ILE A 538 -36.71 10.97 -8.01
C ILE A 538 -36.68 9.60 -8.70
N ARG A 539 -37.44 9.43 -9.79
CA ARG A 539 -37.30 8.26 -10.68
C ARG A 539 -35.94 8.25 -11.36
N GLN A 540 -35.49 9.39 -11.86
CA GLN A 540 -34.14 9.50 -12.41
C GLN A 540 -33.10 9.13 -11.35
N ALA A 541 -33.19 9.70 -10.15
CA ALA A 541 -32.31 9.34 -9.04
C ALA A 541 -32.30 7.84 -8.72
N ALA A 542 -33.48 7.21 -8.67
CA ALA A 542 -33.61 5.78 -8.44
C ALA A 542 -33.00 4.96 -9.59
N SER A 543 -33.20 5.38 -10.85
CA SER A 543 -32.63 4.71 -12.01
C SER A 543 -31.10 4.77 -12.02
N GLU A 544 -30.51 5.92 -11.69
CA GLU A 544 -29.06 6.11 -11.59
C GLU A 544 -28.50 5.31 -10.41
N ALA A 545 -29.19 5.31 -9.27
CA ALA A 545 -28.78 4.53 -8.10
C ALA A 545 -28.78 3.02 -8.39
N LEU A 546 -29.83 2.50 -9.05
CA LEU A 546 -29.92 1.09 -9.45
C LEU A 546 -28.86 0.71 -10.49
N ALA A 547 -28.54 1.61 -11.42
CA ALA A 547 -27.48 1.38 -12.41
C ALA A 547 -26.10 1.21 -11.75
N LEU A 548 -25.88 1.79 -10.58
CA LEU A 548 -24.63 1.69 -9.83
C LEU A 548 -24.52 0.43 -8.96
N ILE A 549 -25.61 -0.32 -8.74
CA ILE A 549 -25.60 -1.55 -7.95
C ILE A 549 -24.89 -2.65 -8.75
N GLN A 550 -23.82 -3.21 -8.20
CA GLN A 550 -23.12 -4.36 -8.82
C GLN A 550 -23.63 -5.67 -8.21
N PRO A 551 -23.80 -6.76 -9.01
CA PRO A 551 -23.47 -6.89 -10.43
C PRO A 551 -24.62 -6.54 -11.40
N ASP A 552 -25.83 -6.32 -10.88
CA ASP A 552 -27.06 -6.30 -11.68
C ASP A 552 -27.32 -4.97 -12.43
N GLY A 553 -26.63 -3.90 -12.02
CA GLY A 553 -26.70 -2.58 -12.64
C GLY A 553 -26.00 -2.51 -14.00
N HIS A 554 -26.39 -1.52 -14.80
CA HIS A 554 -25.82 -1.32 -16.14
C HIS A 554 -24.35 -0.91 -16.04
N LYS A 555 -23.45 -1.60 -16.77
CA LYS A 555 -22.05 -1.17 -16.89
C LYS A 555 -22.00 0.21 -17.57
N ALA A 556 -21.49 1.22 -16.86
CA ALA A 556 -21.30 2.57 -17.39
C ALA A 556 -20.24 2.61 -18.49
#